data_AF-A0AAW8L0H6-F1
#
_entry.id   AF-A0AAW8L0H6-F1
#
_cell.length_a   1.000
_cell.length_b   1.000
_cell.length_c   1.000
_cell.angle_alpha   90.00
_cell.angle_beta   90.00
_cell.angle_gamma   90.00
#
_symmetry.space_group_name_H-M   'P 1'
#
loop_
_entity.id
_entity.type
_entity.pdbx_description
1 polymer ?
#
loop_
_entity_poly.entity_id
_entity_poly.type
_entity_poly.pdbx_seq_one_letter_code
_entity_poly.pdbx_strand_id
1 'polypeptide(L)'
;LKPEILARQPNALGLAKLVFRPDSGDPVKIICGDPDAEVGSPAYKGAVECLWEVFGGTTTDQGYKVLNERVGLIYGDSITLDRAQRILEGLEAKGFASNNLVFGIGSFTYNYLTRDTFGFAVKATWGQVNGVGRELFKDPITDSGVKKSAKG
;
A
#
# COMPACT_ATOMS: atom_id res chain seq x y z
N LEU A 1 14.75 -8.44 7.74
CA LEU A 1 14.12 -7.33 6.98
C LEU A 1 14.26 -5.94 7.59
N LYS A 2 13.75 -5.63 8.81
CA LYS A 2 13.89 -4.26 9.38
C LYS A 2 15.34 -3.74 9.42
N PRO A 3 16.33 -4.50 9.96
CA PRO A 3 17.73 -4.04 9.96
C PRO A 3 18.28 -3.78 8.56
N GLU A 4 17.91 -4.60 7.58
CA GLU A 4 18.33 -4.44 6.18
C GLU A 4 17.77 -3.16 5.55
N ILE A 5 16.49 -2.85 5.78
CA ILE A 5 15.86 -1.63 5.28
C ILE A 5 16.54 -0.39 5.88
N LEU A 6 16.79 -0.41 7.19
CA LEU A 6 17.42 0.71 7.90
C LEU A 6 18.89 0.90 7.48
N ALA A 7 19.58 -0.19 7.12
CA ALA A 7 20.98 -0.17 6.68
C ALA A 7 21.16 0.23 5.20
N ARG A 8 20.07 0.42 4.42
CA ARG A 8 20.16 0.81 3.01
C ARG A 8 20.92 2.12 2.85
N GLN A 9 21.88 2.10 1.93
CA GLN A 9 22.62 3.29 1.54
C GLN A 9 21.87 4.06 0.44
N PRO A 10 21.96 5.40 0.43
CA PRO A 10 21.45 6.19 -0.68
C PRO A 10 21.99 5.71 -2.03
N ASN A 11 21.10 5.59 -3.02
CA ASN A 11 21.50 5.34 -4.40
C ASN A 11 22.10 6.61 -5.03
N ALA A 12 22.43 6.56 -6.33
CA ALA A 12 22.99 7.69 -7.07
C ALA A 12 22.10 8.96 -7.07
N LEU A 13 20.82 8.84 -6.73
CA LEU A 13 19.86 9.94 -6.60
C LEU A 13 19.66 10.39 -5.14
N GLY A 14 20.45 9.88 -4.20
CA GLY A 14 20.30 10.16 -2.78
C GLY A 14 19.13 9.42 -2.10
N LEU A 15 18.52 8.45 -2.77
CA LEU A 15 17.34 7.74 -2.25
C LEU A 15 17.71 6.38 -1.65
N ALA A 16 17.27 6.11 -0.42
CA ALA A 16 17.40 4.80 0.23
C ALA A 16 16.07 4.22 0.73
N LYS A 17 14.95 4.82 0.28
CA LYS A 17 13.60 4.52 0.78
C LYS A 17 13.05 3.23 0.19
N LEU A 18 12.55 2.33 1.04
CA LEU A 18 11.65 1.25 0.62
C LEU A 18 10.22 1.77 0.65
N VAL A 19 9.52 1.69 -0.49
CA VAL A 19 8.11 2.09 -0.58
C VAL A 19 7.24 0.85 -0.57
N PHE A 20 6.37 0.76 0.44
CA PHE A 20 5.35 -0.28 0.53
C PHE A 20 4.15 0.11 -0.33
N ARG A 21 3.61 -0.86 -1.08
CA ARG A 21 2.47 -0.65 -1.96
C ARG A 21 1.42 -1.75 -1.77
N PRO A 22 0.53 -1.61 -0.78
CA PRO A 22 -0.74 -2.33 -0.82
C PRO A 22 -1.50 -1.95 -2.09
N ASP A 23 -2.16 -2.92 -2.72
CA ASP A 23 -2.73 -2.78 -4.08
C ASP A 23 -4.09 -3.47 -4.19
N SER A 24 -4.75 -3.71 -3.05
CA SER A 24 -6.10 -4.29 -2.97
C SER A 24 -6.74 -4.03 -1.61
N GLY A 25 -8.07 -3.94 -1.58
CA GLY A 25 -8.87 -3.68 -0.39
C GLY A 25 -9.49 -2.28 -0.41
N ASP A 26 -10.24 -1.94 0.65
CA ASP A 26 -10.71 -0.57 0.84
C ASP A 26 -9.52 0.35 1.17
N PRO A 27 -9.21 1.37 0.36
CA PRO A 27 -8.02 2.20 0.55
C PRO A 27 -8.02 2.94 1.90
N VAL A 28 -9.19 3.37 2.40
CA VAL A 28 -9.31 4.06 3.69
C VAL A 28 -8.94 3.09 4.81
N LYS A 29 -9.54 1.90 4.81
CA LYS A 29 -9.28 0.88 5.84
C LYS A 29 -7.84 0.36 5.79
N ILE A 30 -7.29 0.14 4.60
CA ILE A 30 -5.91 -0.36 4.47
C ILE A 30 -4.88 0.67 4.95
N ILE A 31 -5.09 1.96 4.69
CA ILE A 31 -4.12 3.01 5.01
C ILE A 31 -4.27 3.49 6.45
N CYS A 32 -5.50 3.84 6.84
CA CYS A 32 -5.82 4.47 8.12
C CYS A 32 -6.19 3.46 9.21
N GLY A 33 -6.62 2.25 8.83
CA GLY A 33 -7.10 1.22 9.73
C GLY A 33 -8.61 1.01 9.65
N ASP A 34 -9.05 -0.19 9.99
CA ASP A 34 -10.44 -0.59 10.07
C ASP A 34 -10.93 -0.55 11.53
N PRO A 35 -11.80 0.40 11.91
CA PRO A 35 -12.29 0.49 13.28
C PRO A 35 -13.11 -0.73 13.72
N ASP A 36 -13.63 -1.51 12.75
CA ASP A 36 -14.41 -2.73 13.01
C ASP A 36 -13.51 -3.97 13.23
N ALA A 37 -12.22 -3.86 12.96
CA ALA A 37 -11.27 -4.95 13.17
C ALA A 37 -10.89 -5.09 14.66
N GLU A 38 -10.33 -6.25 15.02
CA GLU A 38 -9.84 -6.51 16.37
C GLU A 38 -8.87 -5.41 16.83
N VAL A 39 -9.15 -4.79 17.98
CA VAL A 39 -8.39 -3.65 18.51
C VAL A 39 -6.92 -4.04 18.65
N GLY A 40 -6.03 -3.22 18.08
CA GLY A 40 -4.59 -3.46 18.09
C GLY A 40 -4.08 -4.40 17.01
N SER A 41 -4.96 -5.04 16.23
CA SER A 41 -4.56 -5.82 15.05
C SER A 41 -3.97 -4.92 13.95
N PRO A 42 -3.19 -5.48 13.00
CA PRO A 42 -2.70 -4.71 11.85
C PRO A 42 -3.82 -4.11 11.01
N ALA A 43 -4.96 -4.80 10.91
CA ALA A 43 -6.14 -4.29 10.20
C ALA A 43 -6.72 -3.06 10.91
N TYR A 44 -6.82 -3.09 12.24
CA TYR A 44 -7.28 -1.95 13.04
C TYR A 44 -6.33 -0.75 12.95
N LYS A 45 -5.02 -0.99 12.94
CA LYS A 45 -3.99 0.04 12.86
C LYS A 45 -3.87 0.67 11.48
N GLY A 46 -4.02 -0.13 10.43
CA GLY A 46 -3.72 0.30 9.06
C GLY A 46 -2.21 0.41 8.81
N ALA A 47 -1.86 0.56 7.53
CA ALA A 47 -0.49 0.46 7.06
C ALA A 47 0.42 1.58 7.62
N VAL A 48 -0.08 2.81 7.75
CA VAL A 48 0.75 3.94 8.24
C VAL A 48 1.15 3.73 9.70
N GLU A 49 0.21 3.35 10.56
CA GLU A 49 0.51 3.09 11.97
C GLU A 49 1.39 1.85 12.14
N CYS A 50 1.16 0.79 11.38
CA CYS A 50 2.04 -0.39 11.39
C CYS A 50 3.48 -0.02 11.01
N LEU A 51 3.68 0.81 9.98
CA LEU A 51 5.01 1.28 9.60
C LEU A 51 5.64 2.14 10.69
N TRP A 52 4.86 2.99 11.36
CA TRP A 52 5.34 3.80 12.48
C TRP A 52 5.77 2.93 13.67
N GLU A 53 4.99 1.92 14.06
CA GLU A 53 5.36 1.01 15.16
C GLU A 53 6.64 0.22 14.85
N VAL A 54 6.82 -0.18 13.58
CA VAL A 54 7.98 -0.97 13.17
C VAL A 54 9.23 -0.10 13.00
N PHE A 55 9.14 1.05 12.34
CA PHE A 55 10.30 1.85 11.92
C PHE A 55 10.49 3.16 12.68
N GLY A 56 9.47 3.60 13.42
CA GLY A 56 9.43 4.92 14.04
C GLY A 56 9.43 6.04 13.01
N GLY A 57 9.90 7.20 13.44
CA GLY A 57 10.01 8.38 12.61
C GLY A 57 10.29 9.63 13.45
N THR A 58 9.92 10.78 12.91
CA THR A 58 10.06 12.09 13.56
C THR A 58 8.70 12.72 13.75
N THR A 59 8.64 13.82 14.51
CA THR A 59 7.43 14.63 14.65
C THR A 59 7.72 16.02 14.11
N THR A 60 6.78 16.58 13.37
CA THR A 60 6.85 17.98 12.89
C THR A 60 6.65 18.97 14.05
N ASP A 61 7.00 20.23 13.84
CA ASP A 61 6.75 21.31 14.81
C ASP A 61 5.25 21.48 15.14
N GLN A 62 4.38 21.05 14.22
CA GLN A 62 2.92 21.06 14.37
C GLN A 62 2.37 19.83 15.11
N GLY A 63 3.22 18.90 15.54
CA GLY A 63 2.84 17.72 16.31
C GLY A 63 2.47 16.48 15.49
N TYR A 64 2.59 16.52 14.16
CA TYR A 64 2.29 15.37 13.30
C TYR A 64 3.46 14.41 13.15
N LYS A 65 3.19 13.11 13.24
CA LYS A 65 4.14 12.02 13.02
C LYS A 65 4.50 11.88 11.54
N VAL A 66 5.79 11.75 11.25
CA VAL A 66 6.36 11.52 9.93
C VAL A 66 7.19 10.25 9.98
N LEU A 67 6.85 9.26 9.15
CA LEU A 67 7.53 7.98 9.07
C LEU A 67 9.03 8.15 8.81
N ASN A 68 9.81 7.20 9.32
CA ASN A 68 11.25 7.12 9.06
C ASN A 68 11.57 7.28 7.57
N GLU A 69 12.58 8.09 7.24
CA GLU A 69 12.96 8.39 5.85
C GLU A 69 13.30 7.16 4.99
N ARG A 70 13.64 6.02 5.61
CA ARG A 70 13.91 4.75 4.95
C ARG A 70 12.67 4.01 4.50
N VAL A 71 11.46 4.45 4.89
CA VAL A 71 10.20 3.84 4.47
C VAL A 71 9.22 4.87 3.91
N GLY A 72 8.25 4.39 3.13
CA GLY A 72 7.13 5.19 2.66
C GLY A 72 5.99 4.30 2.21
N LEU A 73 4.82 4.90 1.98
CA LEU A 73 3.63 4.21 1.54
C LEU A 73 3.10 4.85 0.25
N ILE A 74 2.73 4.02 -0.71
CA ILE A 74 1.94 4.42 -1.89
C ILE A 74 0.73 3.51 -2.01
N TYR A 75 -0.43 4.08 -2.33
CA TYR A 75 -1.62 3.29 -2.64
C TYR A 75 -2.21 3.76 -3.97
N GLY A 76 -2.47 2.81 -4.87
CA GLY A 76 -2.83 3.11 -6.26
C GLY A 76 -4.12 2.47 -6.78
N ASP A 77 -4.86 1.74 -5.94
CA ASP A 77 -6.11 1.10 -6.37
C ASP A 77 -7.30 2.03 -6.14
N SER A 78 -7.96 2.42 -7.23
CA SER A 78 -9.27 3.10 -7.23
C SER A 78 -9.33 4.37 -6.34
N ILE A 79 -8.28 5.20 -6.35
CA ILE A 79 -8.23 6.46 -5.59
C ILE A 79 -9.02 7.56 -6.32
N THR A 80 -10.07 8.07 -5.70
CA THR A 80 -10.79 9.29 -6.12
C THR A 80 -10.42 10.47 -5.23
N LEU A 81 -10.83 11.69 -5.60
CA LEU A 81 -10.66 12.87 -4.74
C LEU A 81 -11.35 12.70 -3.38
N ASP A 82 -12.59 12.20 -3.36
CA ASP A 82 -13.32 11.87 -2.12
C ASP A 82 -12.56 10.89 -1.24
N ARG A 83 -12.06 9.80 -1.83
CA ARG A 83 -11.28 8.80 -1.07
C ARG A 83 -9.97 9.39 -0.55
N ALA A 84 -9.26 10.18 -1.37
CA ALA A 84 -8.04 10.85 -0.95
C ALA A 84 -8.29 11.79 0.24
N GLN A 85 -9.37 12.57 0.21
CA GLN A 85 -9.76 13.45 1.31
C GLN A 85 -10.03 12.64 2.60
N ARG A 86 -10.87 11.61 2.52
CA ARG A 86 -11.17 10.74 3.68
C ARG A 86 -9.93 10.07 4.28
N ILE A 87 -8.96 9.71 3.42
CA ILE A 87 -7.68 9.16 3.87
C ILE A 87 -6.87 10.22 4.62
N LEU A 88 -6.76 11.43 4.07
CA LEU A 88 -6.01 12.52 4.72
C LEU A 88 -6.63 12.90 6.07
N GLU A 89 -7.96 13.02 6.15
CA GLU A 89 -8.69 13.27 7.40
C GLU A 89 -8.47 12.14 8.42
N GLY A 90 -8.50 10.87 7.97
CA GLY A 90 -8.22 9.72 8.82
C GLY A 90 -6.78 9.67 9.35
N LEU A 91 -5.80 10.08 8.53
CA LEU A 91 -4.41 10.20 8.96
C LEU A 91 -4.21 11.35 9.94
N GLU A 92 -4.83 12.50 9.68
CA GLU A 92 -4.82 13.67 10.56
C GLU A 92 -5.41 13.32 11.94
N ALA A 93 -6.57 12.64 11.96
CA ALA A 93 -7.21 12.18 13.20
C ALA A 93 -6.31 11.24 14.03
N LYS A 94 -5.38 10.53 13.39
CA LYS A 94 -4.38 9.66 14.04
C LYS A 94 -3.06 10.37 14.35
N GLY A 95 -2.97 11.67 14.04
CA GLY A 95 -1.79 12.50 14.25
C GLY A 95 -0.65 12.22 13.28
N PHE A 96 -0.94 11.73 12.07
CA PHE A 96 0.04 11.50 11.02
C PHE A 96 0.04 12.63 9.98
N ALA A 97 1.23 13.03 9.55
CA ALA A 97 1.39 14.02 8.49
C ALA A 97 0.98 13.43 7.12
N SER A 98 0.46 14.29 6.25
CA SER A 98 0.01 13.92 4.90
C SER A 98 1.15 13.43 4.00
N ASN A 99 2.39 13.86 4.26
CA ASN A 99 3.58 13.45 3.50
C ASN A 99 3.99 11.98 3.69
N ASN A 100 3.33 11.25 4.58
CA ASN A 100 3.55 9.81 4.78
C ASN A 100 3.02 8.93 3.65
N LEU A 101 2.18 9.49 2.78
CA LEU A 101 1.47 8.75 1.74
C LEU A 101 1.60 9.43 0.38
N VAL A 102 1.76 8.61 -0.66
CA VAL A 102 1.60 9.00 -2.06
C VAL A 102 0.35 8.32 -2.64
N PHE A 103 -0.45 9.06 -3.40
CA PHE A 103 -1.58 8.50 -4.13
C PHE A 103 -1.18 8.17 -5.57
N GLY A 104 -1.39 6.91 -5.98
CA GLY A 104 -1.35 6.52 -7.38
C GLY A 104 -2.71 6.74 -8.03
N ILE A 105 -2.78 7.61 -9.02
CA ILE A 105 -4.02 7.89 -9.76
C ILE A 105 -4.03 7.10 -11.07
N GLY A 106 -5.13 6.41 -11.34
CA GLY A 106 -5.28 5.49 -12.47
C GLY A 106 -6.59 5.67 -13.23
N SER A 107 -6.93 4.68 -14.05
CA SER A 107 -8.05 4.75 -15.00
C SER A 107 -9.41 5.07 -14.37
N PHE A 108 -9.65 4.60 -13.14
CA PHE A 108 -10.92 4.84 -12.43
C PHE A 108 -11.19 6.33 -12.26
N THR A 109 -10.15 7.11 -11.93
CA THR A 109 -10.25 8.56 -11.72
C THR A 109 -10.28 9.32 -13.04
N TYR A 110 -9.55 8.86 -14.06
CA TYR A 110 -9.47 9.57 -15.34
C TYR A 110 -10.74 9.47 -16.18
N ASN A 111 -11.37 8.30 -16.25
CA ASN A 111 -12.48 8.08 -17.19
C ASN A 111 -13.72 7.46 -16.55
N TYR A 112 -13.71 7.10 -15.27
CA TYR A 112 -14.74 6.28 -14.58
C TYR A 112 -15.09 4.95 -15.28
N LEU A 113 -14.50 4.67 -16.44
CA LEU A 113 -14.44 3.41 -17.14
C LEU A 113 -13.12 2.75 -16.76
N THR A 114 -13.20 1.54 -16.23
CA THR A 114 -12.01 0.76 -15.90
C THR A 114 -11.94 -0.46 -16.78
N ARG A 115 -10.72 -0.96 -16.94
CA ARG A 115 -10.50 -2.34 -17.38
C ARG A 115 -11.40 -3.32 -16.59
N ASP A 116 -11.61 -3.08 -15.29
CA ASP A 116 -12.45 -3.90 -14.43
C ASP A 116 -13.94 -3.86 -14.79
N THR A 117 -14.43 -2.78 -15.43
CA THR A 117 -15.79 -2.70 -15.98
C THR A 117 -16.08 -3.85 -16.95
N PHE A 118 -15.07 -4.32 -17.68
CA PHE A 118 -15.18 -5.47 -18.60
C PHE A 118 -14.49 -6.73 -18.06
N GLY A 119 -13.94 -6.70 -16.85
CA GLY A 119 -13.27 -7.84 -16.22
C GLY A 119 -12.01 -8.33 -16.91
N PHE A 120 -11.44 -7.59 -17.88
CA PHE A 120 -10.26 -8.05 -18.59
C PHE A 120 -9.03 -8.03 -17.69
N ALA A 121 -8.27 -9.11 -17.64
CA ALA A 121 -6.99 -9.15 -16.94
C ALA A 121 -6.03 -10.05 -17.70
N VAL A 122 -4.80 -9.58 -17.91
CA VAL A 122 -3.68 -10.44 -18.33
C VAL A 122 -2.83 -10.69 -17.10
N LYS A 123 -2.60 -11.97 -16.78
CA LYS A 123 -1.76 -12.43 -15.68
C LYS A 123 -0.79 -13.47 -16.22
N ALA A 124 0.46 -13.44 -15.78
CA ALA A 124 1.38 -14.53 -16.05
C ALA A 124 0.93 -15.78 -15.29
N THR A 125 0.82 -16.90 -15.99
CA THR A 125 0.42 -18.19 -15.41
C THR A 125 1.58 -19.19 -15.32
N TRP A 126 2.68 -18.91 -16.02
CA TRP A 126 3.89 -19.72 -16.07
C TRP A 126 5.16 -18.86 -16.27
N GLY A 127 6.30 -19.34 -15.80
CA GLY A 127 7.62 -18.79 -16.13
C GLY A 127 8.72 -19.85 -16.03
N GLN A 128 9.83 -19.62 -16.72
CA GLN A 128 11.02 -20.48 -16.65
C GLN A 128 12.14 -19.78 -15.91
N VAL A 129 12.78 -20.47 -14.97
CA VAL A 129 13.97 -19.96 -14.27
C VAL A 129 15.03 -21.05 -14.26
N ASN A 130 16.20 -20.73 -14.81
CA ASN A 130 17.33 -21.67 -14.97
C ASN A 130 16.90 -22.99 -15.64
N GLY A 131 16.10 -22.91 -16.70
CA GLY A 131 15.64 -24.08 -17.44
C GLY A 131 14.41 -24.78 -16.84
N VAL A 132 14.03 -24.49 -15.60
CA VAL A 132 12.91 -25.17 -14.90
C VAL A 132 11.64 -24.34 -14.98
N GLY A 133 10.57 -24.95 -15.50
CA GLY A 133 9.24 -24.34 -15.56
C GLY A 133 8.58 -24.21 -14.18
N ARG A 134 7.82 -23.13 -13.98
CA ARG A 134 7.15 -22.80 -12.73
C ARG A 134 5.79 -22.18 -13.02
N GLU A 135 4.75 -22.73 -12.42
CA GLU A 135 3.43 -22.13 -12.45
C GLU A 135 3.37 -20.90 -11.55
N LEU A 136 2.66 -19.86 -11.99
CA LEU A 136 2.47 -18.60 -11.30
C LEU A 136 0.98 -18.34 -11.11
N PHE A 137 0.60 -17.84 -9.94
CA PHE A 137 -0.75 -17.34 -9.69
C PHE A 137 -0.74 -16.28 -8.58
N LYS A 138 -1.73 -15.38 -8.60
CA LYS A 138 -2.00 -14.41 -7.53
C LYS A 138 -3.24 -14.85 -6.77
N ASP A 139 -3.11 -14.91 -5.45
CA ASP A 139 -4.21 -15.21 -4.52
C ASP A 139 -4.25 -14.12 -3.44
N PRO A 140 -5.01 -13.03 -3.63
CA PRO A 140 -5.04 -11.92 -2.68
C PRO A 140 -5.69 -12.33 -1.36
N ILE A 141 -5.01 -12.11 -0.23
CA ILE A 141 -5.50 -12.45 1.13
C ILE A 141 -6.83 -11.75 1.46
N THR A 142 -7.04 -10.54 0.92
CA THR A 142 -8.20 -9.69 1.24
C THR A 142 -9.42 -9.95 0.36
N ASP A 143 -9.42 -11.00 -0.46
CA ASP A 143 -10.47 -11.26 -1.45
C ASP A 143 -11.28 -12.52 -1.11
N SER A 144 -12.56 -12.54 -1.47
CA SER A 144 -13.49 -13.66 -1.23
C SER A 144 -13.36 -14.81 -2.24
N GLY A 145 -12.28 -14.84 -3.04
CA GLY A 145 -11.95 -15.90 -3.99
C GLY A 145 -12.23 -15.57 -5.46
N VAL A 146 -12.80 -14.39 -5.75
CA VAL A 146 -13.15 -13.95 -7.10
C VAL A 146 -11.92 -13.45 -7.87
N LYS A 147 -10.91 -12.94 -7.19
CA LYS A 147 -9.69 -12.35 -7.77
C LYS A 147 -8.51 -13.32 -7.84
N LYS A 148 -8.73 -14.60 -7.55
CA LYS A 148 -7.72 -15.64 -7.74
C LYS A 148 -7.44 -15.83 -9.23
N SER A 149 -6.19 -15.71 -9.65
CA SER A 149 -5.84 -15.86 -11.06
C SER A 149 -5.77 -17.33 -11.50
N ALA A 150 -5.84 -17.56 -12.81
CA ALA A 150 -5.50 -18.84 -13.42
C ALA A 150 -4.04 -19.24 -13.09
N LYS A 151 -3.76 -20.55 -13.21
CA LYS A 151 -2.48 -21.21 -12.97
C LYS A 151 -2.23 -22.20 -14.10
N GLY A 152 -1.02 -22.26 -14.65
CA GLY A 152 -0.67 -23.16 -15.75
C GLY A 152 0.51 -22.66 -16.56
#